data_AF-A0A4Q6GMQ2-F1
#
_entry.id   AF-A0A4Q6GMQ2-F1
#
_cell.length_a   1.000
_cell.length_b   1.000
_cell.length_c   1.000
_cell.angle_alpha   90.00
_cell.angle_beta   90.00
_cell.angle_gamma   90.00
#
_symmetry.space_group_name_H-M   'P 1'
#
loop_
_entity.id
_entity.type
_entity.pdbx_description
1 polymer ?
#
loop_
_entity_poly.entity_id
_entity_poly.type
_entity_poly.pdbx_seq_one_letter_code
_entity_poly.pdbx_strand_id
1 'polypeptide(L)' 'MSPIETPDTITITRPDDWHLHLRDGAALADVLPHTARQFARAIVMP' A
#
# COMPACT_ATOMS: atom_id res chain seq x y z
N MET A 1 12.38 -34.98 12.31
CA MET A 1 11.90 -33.63 11.95
C MET A 1 13.06 -32.93 11.28
N SER A 2 12.94 -32.62 9.99
CA SER A 2 13.98 -31.86 9.29
C SER A 2 13.96 -30.40 9.78
N PRO A 3 15.12 -29.76 9.97
CA PRO A 3 15.17 -28.37 10.36
C PRO A 3 14.56 -27.51 9.24
N ILE A 4 13.68 -26.57 9.62
CA ILE A 4 13.15 -25.59 8.68
C ILE A 4 14.24 -24.53 8.51
N GLU A 5 14.79 -24.45 7.31
CA GLU A 5 15.73 -23.41 6.94
C GLU A 5 14.99 -22.06 6.95
N THR A 6 15.46 -21.14 7.79
CA THR A 6 14.85 -19.81 7.91
C THR A 6 15.55 -18.88 6.93
N PRO A 7 14.84 -18.24 6.00
CA PRO A 7 15.47 -17.32 5.07
C PRO A 7 15.97 -16.08 5.80
N ASP A 8 17.19 -15.65 5.51
CA ASP A 8 17.79 -14.42 6.06
C ASP A 8 17.17 -13.13 5.50
N THR A 9 16.38 -13.23 4.43
CA THR A 9 15.81 -12.07 3.74
C THR A 9 14.45 -12.40 3.12
N ILE A 10 13.53 -11.43 3.18
CA ILE A 10 12.23 -11.48 2.52
C ILE A 10 12.10 -10.25 1.62
N THR A 11 11.68 -10.45 0.37
CA THR A 11 11.32 -9.35 -0.54
C THR A 11 9.82 -9.14 -0.49
N ILE A 12 9.39 -7.93 -0.13
CA ILE A 12 7.97 -7.55 -0.09
C ILE A 12 7.64 -6.85 -1.41
N THR A 13 6.56 -7.28 -2.07
CA THR A 13 6.03 -6.58 -3.25
C THR A 13 5.56 -5.18 -2.86
N ARG A 14 5.39 -4.28 -3.85
CA ARG A 14 4.78 -2.96 -3.56
C ARG A 14 3.43 -3.15 -2.84
N PRO A 15 3.19 -2.46 -1.72
CA PRO A 15 1.99 -2.68 -0.91
C PRO A 15 0.73 -2.17 -1.60
N ASP A 16 -0.41 -2.65 -1.13
CA ASP A 16 -1.73 -2.10 -1.44
C ASP A 16 -2.26 -1.31 -0.23
N ASP A 17 -3.03 -0.26 -0.49
CA ASP A 17 -3.73 0.51 0.54
C ASP A 17 -5.15 -0.06 0.73
N TRP A 18 -5.38 -0.73 1.85
CA TRP A 18 -6.65 -1.42 2.08
C TRP A 18 -7.74 -0.51 2.66
N HIS A 19 -7.41 0.74 3.03
CA HIS A 19 -8.35 1.67 3.64
C HIS A 19 -7.94 3.13 3.36
N LEU A 20 -8.32 3.62 2.19
CA LEU A 20 -8.04 5.00 1.77
C LEU A 20 -9.30 5.86 1.83
N HIS A 21 -9.27 6.97 2.56
CA HIS A 21 -10.28 8.02 2.39
C HIS A 21 -9.77 9.08 1.42
N LEU A 22 -10.45 9.21 0.29
CA LEU A 22 -10.30 10.36 -0.59
C LEU A 22 -11.39 11.38 -0.26
N ARG A 23 -11.02 12.65 -0.31
CA ARG A 23 -11.95 13.78 -0.22
C ARG A 23 -12.14 14.37 -1.62
N ASP A 24 -12.71 15.56 -1.73
CA ASP A 24 -12.89 16.28 -2.98
C ASP A 24 -11.93 17.45 -3.15
N GLY A 25 -11.88 17.99 -4.37
CA GLY A 25 -11.23 19.25 -4.69
C GLY A 25 -9.75 19.30 -4.31
N ALA A 26 -9.36 20.34 -3.58
CA ALA A 26 -7.96 20.57 -3.20
C ALA A 26 -7.39 19.42 -2.35
N ALA A 27 -8.20 18.82 -1.47
CA ALA A 27 -7.75 17.71 -0.63
C ALA A 27 -7.50 16.44 -1.46
N LEU A 28 -8.31 16.19 -2.51
CA LEU A 28 -8.05 15.10 -3.44
C LEU A 28 -6.73 15.30 -4.20
N ALA A 29 -6.54 16.51 -4.74
CA ALA A 29 -5.37 16.86 -5.55
C ALA A 29 -4.06 16.76 -4.75
N ASP A 30 -4.12 17.03 -3.44
CA ASP A 30 -2.98 16.92 -2.54
C ASP A 30 -2.70 15.45 -2.16
N VAL A 31 -3.71 14.67 -1.76
CA VAL A 31 -3.52 13.31 -1.21
C VAL A 31 -3.22 12.27 -2.30
N LEU A 32 -3.96 12.29 -3.41
CA LEU A 32 -3.93 11.21 -4.40
C LEU A 32 -2.52 10.95 -4.99
N PRO A 33 -1.71 11.96 -5.35
CA PRO A 33 -0.37 11.72 -5.89
C PRO A 33 0.56 11.03 -4.89
N HIS A 34 0.41 11.30 -3.58
CA HIS A 34 1.23 10.68 -2.55
C HIS A 34 0.85 9.21 -2.39
N THR A 35 -0.44 8.89 -2.35
CA THR A 35 -0.92 7.50 -2.32
C THR A 35 -0.43 6.72 -3.54
N ALA A 36 -0.61 7.25 -4.75
CA ALA A 36 -0.27 6.56 -5.99
C ALA A 36 1.25 6.29 -6.15
N ARG A 37 2.10 7.08 -5.49
CA ARG A 37 3.56 6.86 -5.47
C ARG A 37 3.97 5.69 -4.59
N GLN A 38 3.23 5.43 -3.52
CA GLN A 38 3.59 4.41 -2.53
C GLN A 38 2.93 3.06 -2.80
N PHE A 39 1.67 3.06 -3.21
CA PHE A 39 0.85 1.85 -3.28
C PHE A 39 0.59 1.41 -4.73
N ALA A 40 0.47 0.10 -4.93
CA ALA A 40 0.12 -0.47 -6.24
C ALA A 40 -1.38 -0.37 -6.51
N ARG A 41 -2.20 -0.61 -5.49
CA ARG A 41 -3.67 -0.58 -5.54
C ARG A 41 -4.22 0.04 -4.26
N ALA A 42 -5.46 0.54 -4.31
CA ALA A 42 -6.15 1.07 -3.14
C ALA A 42 -7.63 0.68 -3.12
N ILE A 43 -8.16 0.39 -1.92
CA ILE A 43 -9.61 0.32 -1.67
C ILE A 43 -10.04 1.68 -1.13
N VAL A 44 -10.79 2.42 -1.95
CA VAL A 44 -11.32 3.74 -1.58
C VAL A 44 -12.58 3.54 -0.74
N MET A 45 -12.54 4.08 0.47
CA MET A 45 -13.67 4.13 1.37
C MET A 45 -14.59 5.30 0.99
N PRO A 46 -15.89 5.17 1.27
CA PRO A 46 -16.84 6.27 1.11
C PRO A 46 -16.50 7.48 1.99
#